data_AF-A0A7C1YR18-F1
#
_entry.id   AF-A0A7C1YR18-F1
#
_cell.length_a   1.000
_cell.length_b   1.000
_cell.length_c   1.000
_cell.angle_alpha   90.00
_cell.angle_beta   90.00
_cell.angle_gamma   90.00
#
_symmetry.space_group_name_H-M   'P 1'
#
loop_
_entity.id
_entity.type
_entity.pdbx_description
1 polymer ?
#
loop_
_entity_poly.entity_id
_entity_poly.type
_entity_poly.pdbx_seq_one_letter_code
_entity_poly.pdbx_strand_id
1 'polypeptide(L)'
;MSESIQAAAEIAPSDETAVSAAEGRARRSLIIGLVVVGLLMLGMVALLVVLAVDAYHAVPEPTPGAVVVSLLRDVAIVLVAFETLLIGVLMVVLILQLQALVRLLRDEIQPMLEAVNETLATVRGTTRFVSRNVVSPTIRAAGFMAGLRRVAKEIVDLGRPARRGVDEG
;
A
#
# COMPACT_ATOMS: atom_id res chain seq x y z
N MET A 1 -32.34 -49.64 22.60
CA MET A 1 -30.88 -49.41 22.64
C MET A 1 -30.32 -49.68 21.25
N SER A 2 -30.62 -48.82 20.28
CA SER A 2 -30.19 -48.99 18.88
C SER A 2 -30.49 -47.76 17.99
N GLU A 3 -30.56 -46.54 18.55
CA GLU A 3 -30.90 -45.33 17.77
C GLU A 3 -29.88 -44.18 17.85
N SER A 4 -28.72 -44.36 18.49
CA SER A 4 -27.82 -43.22 18.76
C SER A 4 -26.45 -43.26 18.09
N ILE A 5 -26.23 -44.11 17.07
CA ILE A 5 -24.95 -44.16 16.32
C ILE A 5 -25.19 -44.14 14.80
N GLN A 6 -26.04 -43.23 14.31
CA GLN A 6 -26.13 -42.98 12.86
C GLN A 6 -26.49 -41.54 12.50
N ALA A 7 -26.23 -40.58 13.41
CA ALA A 7 -26.52 -39.16 13.22
C ALA A 7 -25.26 -38.26 13.25
N ALA A 8 -24.06 -38.82 13.03
CA ALA A 8 -22.79 -38.10 13.16
C ALA A 8 -21.84 -38.22 11.96
N ALA A 9 -22.32 -38.63 10.78
CA ALA A 9 -21.46 -38.86 9.61
C ALA A 9 -21.76 -37.95 8.41
N GLU A 10 -22.46 -36.84 8.59
CA GLU A 10 -22.68 -35.87 7.52
C GLU A 10 -22.08 -34.51 7.88
N ILE A 11 -20.76 -34.53 8.09
CA ILE A 11 -19.95 -33.31 8.06
C ILE A 11 -19.79 -32.98 6.57
N ALA A 12 -20.68 -32.14 6.06
CA ALA A 12 -20.54 -31.53 4.74
C ALA A 12 -19.23 -30.73 4.66
N PRO A 13 -18.27 -31.10 3.78
CA PRO A 13 -17.05 -30.33 3.58
C PRO A 13 -17.16 -29.60 2.24
N SER A 14 -18.03 -28.59 2.12
CA SER A 14 -18.42 -28.11 0.78
C SER A 14 -18.25 -26.64 0.45
N ASP A 15 -17.77 -25.78 1.35
CA ASP A 15 -17.54 -24.36 1.00
C ASP A 15 -16.06 -23.94 0.98
N GLU A 16 -15.25 -24.31 1.98
CA GLU A 16 -13.82 -23.91 2.00
C GLU A 16 -12.98 -24.58 0.90
N THR A 17 -13.29 -25.83 0.56
CA THR A 17 -12.61 -26.60 -0.49
C THR A 17 -12.95 -26.11 -1.90
N ALA A 18 -14.17 -25.60 -2.10
CA ALA A 18 -14.67 -25.13 -3.40
C ALA A 18 -14.06 -23.76 -3.80
N VAL A 19 -13.85 -22.86 -2.83
CA VAL A 19 -13.30 -21.51 -3.05
C VAL A 19 -11.80 -21.58 -3.37
N SER A 20 -11.02 -22.38 -2.63
CA SER A 20 -9.57 -22.56 -2.86
C SER A 20 -9.26 -23.19 -4.23
N ALA A 21 -10.10 -24.12 -4.68
CA ALA A 21 -9.98 -24.73 -6.01
C ALA A 21 -10.29 -23.75 -7.17
N ALA A 22 -11.08 -22.70 -6.94
CA ALA A 22 -11.40 -21.69 -7.94
C ALA A 22 -10.24 -20.70 -8.15
N GLU A 23 -9.59 -20.24 -7.08
CA GLU A 23 -8.44 -19.32 -7.18
C GLU A 23 -7.22 -19.94 -7.87
N GLY A 24 -6.93 -21.22 -7.59
CA GLY A 24 -5.84 -21.94 -8.24
C GLY A 24 -6.04 -22.09 -9.75
N ARG A 25 -7.30 -22.24 -10.21
CA ARG A 25 -7.64 -22.34 -11.64
C ARG A 25 -7.44 -21.03 -12.38
N ALA A 26 -7.77 -19.89 -11.76
CA ALA A 26 -7.62 -18.56 -12.37
C ALA A 26 -6.14 -18.17 -12.55
N ARG A 27 -5.29 -18.45 -11.56
CA ARG A 27 -3.83 -18.24 -11.71
C ARG A 27 -3.24 -19.18 -12.74
N ARG A 28 -3.66 -20.45 -12.75
CA ARG A 28 -3.20 -21.45 -13.71
C ARG A 28 -3.64 -21.14 -15.14
N SER A 29 -4.85 -20.63 -15.36
CA SER A 29 -5.32 -20.26 -16.70
C SER A 29 -4.59 -19.04 -17.27
N LEU A 30 -4.20 -18.07 -16.43
CA LEU A 30 -3.33 -16.97 -16.84
C LEU A 30 -1.93 -17.46 -17.25
N ILE A 31 -1.33 -18.36 -16.47
CA ILE A 31 0.00 -18.92 -16.79
C ILE A 31 -0.08 -19.78 -18.06
N ILE A 32 -1.11 -20.61 -18.20
CA ILE A 32 -1.31 -21.43 -19.40
C ILE A 32 -1.55 -20.54 -20.62
N GLY A 33 -2.37 -19.50 -20.50
CA GLY A 33 -2.61 -18.54 -21.57
C GLY A 33 -1.31 -17.86 -22.02
N LEU A 34 -0.48 -17.43 -21.06
CA LEU A 34 0.83 -16.85 -21.33
C LEU A 34 1.77 -17.83 -22.05
N VAL A 35 1.82 -19.08 -21.59
CA VAL A 35 2.65 -20.13 -22.21
C VAL A 35 2.17 -20.45 -23.63
N VAL A 36 0.86 -20.57 -23.84
CA VAL A 36 0.27 -20.85 -25.17
C VAL A 36 0.54 -19.71 -26.14
N VAL A 37 0.35 -18.45 -25.70
CA VAL A 37 0.65 -17.26 -26.51
C VAL A 37 2.15 -17.19 -26.81
N GLY A 38 3.00 -17.46 -25.82
CA GLY A 38 4.45 -17.49 -26.02
C GLY A 38 4.87 -18.57 -27.03
N LEU A 39 4.28 -19.76 -26.96
CA LEU A 39 4.59 -20.88 -27.85
C LEU A 39 4.09 -20.65 -29.28
N LEU A 40 2.90 -20.04 -29.44
CA LEU A 40 2.40 -19.60 -30.75
C LEU A 40 3.28 -18.52 -31.37
N MET A 41 3.74 -17.54 -30.58
CA MET A 41 4.65 -16.50 -31.05
C MET A 41 6.01 -17.05 -31.45
N LEU A 42 6.58 -17.95 -30.64
CA LEU A 42 7.86 -18.60 -30.94
C LEU A 42 7.75 -19.44 -32.23
N GLY A 43 6.64 -20.16 -32.41
CA GLY A 43 6.34 -20.87 -33.66
C GLY A 43 6.20 -19.95 -34.88
N MET A 44 5.51 -18.81 -34.73
CA MET A 44 5.36 -17.83 -35.82
C MET A 44 6.68 -17.17 -36.20
N VAL A 45 7.55 -16.88 -35.23
CA VAL A 45 8.91 -16.37 -35.49
C VAL A 45 9.76 -17.42 -36.22
N ALA A 46 9.73 -18.68 -35.76
CA ALA A 46 10.47 -19.76 -36.42
C ALA A 46 10.00 -19.97 -37.87
N LEU A 47 8.69 -19.92 -38.12
CA LEU A 47 8.11 -19.99 -39.46
C LEU A 47 8.60 -18.85 -40.35
N LEU A 48 8.60 -17.60 -39.86
CA LEU A 48 9.10 -16.46 -40.62
C LEU A 48 10.59 -16.59 -40.95
N VAL A 49 11.41 -17.08 -40.02
CA VAL A 49 12.84 -17.31 -40.26
C VAL A 49 13.05 -18.37 -41.33
N VAL A 50 12.30 -19.48 -41.29
CA VAL A 50 12.37 -20.53 -42.33
C VAL A 50 12.00 -19.97 -43.70
N LEU A 51 10.89 -19.22 -43.79
CA LEU A 51 10.48 -18.58 -45.05
C LEU A 51 11.49 -17.55 -45.56
N ALA A 52 12.15 -16.81 -44.66
CA ALA A 52 13.18 -15.85 -45.03
C ALA A 52 14.44 -16.55 -45.56
N VAL A 53 14.86 -17.65 -44.94
CA VAL A 53 15.99 -18.49 -45.40
C VAL A 53 15.68 -19.10 -46.76
N ASP A 54 14.49 -19.68 -46.93
CA ASP A 54 14.05 -20.26 -48.20
C ASP A 54 14.00 -19.21 -49.33
N ALA A 55 13.49 -18.02 -49.04
CA ALA A 55 13.50 -16.90 -49.98
C ALA A 55 14.92 -16.45 -50.32
N TYR A 56 15.84 -16.44 -49.35
CA TYR A 56 17.23 -16.05 -49.55
C TYR A 56 18.00 -17.01 -50.47
N HIS A 57 17.71 -18.32 -50.39
CA HIS A 57 18.28 -19.31 -51.29
C HIS A 57 17.74 -19.23 -52.73
N ALA A 58 16.62 -18.53 -52.97
CA ALA A 58 15.94 -18.48 -54.25
C ALA A 58 16.33 -17.27 -55.16
N VAL A 59 17.06 -16.27 -54.65
CA VAL A 59 17.37 -15.03 -55.40
C VAL A 59 18.80 -15.04 -55.97
N PRO A 60 19.00 -14.85 -57.29
CA PRO A 60 20.33 -14.72 -57.90
C PRO A 60 20.98 -13.35 -57.63
N GLU A 61 22.19 -13.38 -57.05
CA GLU A 61 23.21 -12.31 -56.87
C GLU A 61 22.71 -10.88 -56.53
N PRO A 62 22.40 -10.60 -55.25
CA PRO A 62 22.27 -9.24 -54.71
C PRO A 62 23.65 -8.63 -54.36
N THR A 63 23.78 -7.31 -54.44
CA THR A 63 25.00 -6.60 -54.00
C THR A 63 25.26 -6.85 -52.50
N PRO A 64 26.50 -7.12 -52.07
CA PRO A 64 26.81 -7.56 -50.70
C PRO A 64 26.26 -6.65 -49.58
N GLY A 65 26.14 -5.34 -49.85
CA GLY A 65 25.58 -4.38 -48.89
C GLY A 65 24.07 -4.48 -48.68
N ALA A 66 23.30 -4.82 -49.73
CA ALA A 66 21.84 -4.90 -49.64
C ALA A 66 21.38 -6.12 -48.82
N VAL A 67 22.13 -7.22 -48.92
CA VAL A 67 21.95 -8.44 -48.13
C VAL A 67 22.03 -8.13 -46.63
N VAL A 68 23.13 -7.51 -46.20
CA VAL A 68 23.40 -7.29 -44.77
C VAL A 68 22.32 -6.41 -44.15
N VAL A 69 21.87 -5.37 -44.87
CA VAL A 69 20.80 -4.48 -44.41
C VAL A 69 19.46 -5.21 -44.29
N SER A 70 19.12 -6.11 -45.22
CA SER A 70 17.89 -6.91 -45.13
C SER A 70 17.89 -7.84 -43.92
N LEU A 71 18.98 -8.56 -43.69
CA LEU A 71 19.14 -9.44 -42.52
C LEU A 71 19.03 -8.66 -41.21
N LEU A 72 19.67 -7.49 -41.12
CA LEU A 72 19.60 -6.64 -39.93
C LEU A 72 18.18 -6.14 -39.66
N ARG A 73 17.47 -5.72 -40.72
CA ARG A 73 16.08 -5.27 -40.63
C ARG A 73 15.15 -6.38 -40.15
N ASP A 74 15.26 -7.57 -40.72
CA ASP A 74 14.39 -8.69 -40.36
C ASP A 74 14.61 -9.13 -38.91
N VAL A 75 15.86 -9.19 -38.46
CA VAL A 75 16.20 -9.48 -37.06
C VAL A 75 15.69 -8.38 -36.12
N ALA A 76 15.85 -7.10 -36.49
CA ALA A 76 15.36 -5.98 -35.69
C ALA A 76 13.83 -5.99 -35.55
N ILE A 77 13.09 -6.31 -36.63
CA ILE A 77 11.62 -6.41 -36.59
C ILE A 77 11.18 -7.54 -35.66
N VAL A 78 11.81 -8.72 -35.75
CA VAL A 78 11.49 -9.85 -34.86
C VAL A 78 11.81 -9.51 -33.40
N LEU A 79 12.95 -8.87 -33.14
CA LEU A 79 13.35 -8.48 -31.78
C LEU A 79 12.37 -7.46 -31.18
N VAL A 80 12.01 -6.41 -31.93
CA VAL A 80 11.05 -5.40 -31.48
C VAL A 80 9.66 -6.01 -31.27
N ALA A 81 9.21 -6.90 -32.17
CA ALA A 81 7.93 -7.60 -31.99
C ALA A 81 7.92 -8.48 -30.72
N PHE A 82 9.02 -9.18 -30.44
CA PHE A 82 9.17 -9.97 -29.23
C PHE A 82 9.24 -9.09 -27.97
N GLU A 83 10.01 -8.01 -28.01
CA GLU A 83 10.16 -7.07 -26.90
C GLU A 83 8.83 -6.39 -26.57
N THR A 84 8.08 -5.94 -27.57
CA THR A 84 6.76 -5.32 -27.37
C THR A 84 5.75 -6.28 -26.77
N LEU A 85 5.75 -7.56 -27.17
CA LEU A 85 4.95 -8.60 -26.54
C LEU A 85 5.35 -8.82 -25.08
N LEU A 86 6.66 -8.90 -24.82
CA LEU A 86 7.22 -9.08 -23.47
C LEU A 86 6.82 -7.91 -22.57
N ILE A 87 6.97 -6.67 -23.03
CA ILE A 87 6.53 -5.46 -22.32
C ILE A 87 5.02 -5.50 -22.09
N GLY A 88 4.22 -5.95 -23.07
CA GLY A 88 2.77 -6.10 -22.92
C GLY A 88 2.39 -7.08 -21.81
N VAL A 89 3.06 -8.22 -21.73
CA VAL A 89 2.92 -9.17 -20.61
C VAL A 89 3.30 -8.53 -19.28
N LEU A 90 4.46 -7.85 -19.24
CA LEU A 90 4.94 -7.17 -18.03
C LEU A 90 3.95 -6.10 -17.57
N MET A 91 3.31 -5.39 -18.50
CA MET A 91 2.27 -4.42 -18.21
C MET A 91 1.06 -5.05 -17.53
N VAL A 92 0.58 -6.19 -18.03
CA VAL A 92 -0.52 -6.94 -17.37
C VAL A 92 -0.12 -7.34 -15.96
N VAL A 93 1.09 -7.89 -15.78
CA VAL A 93 1.60 -8.27 -14.46
C VAL A 93 1.70 -7.06 -13.54
N LEU A 94 2.20 -5.92 -14.02
CA LEU A 94 2.31 -4.68 -13.24
C LEU A 94 0.93 -4.18 -12.79
N ILE A 95 -0.07 -4.21 -13.67
CA ILE A 95 -1.44 -3.83 -13.31
C ILE A 95 -1.98 -4.75 -12.21
N LEU A 96 -1.76 -6.06 -12.31
CA LEU A 96 -2.17 -7.02 -11.27
C LEU A 96 -1.43 -6.77 -9.95
N GLN A 97 -0.15 -6.42 -9.99
CA GLN A 97 0.62 -6.06 -8.80
C GLN A 97 0.08 -4.79 -8.14
N LEU A 98 -0.21 -3.75 -8.94
CA LEU A 98 -0.83 -2.52 -8.43
C LEU A 98 -2.21 -2.79 -7.83
N GLN A 99 -3.02 -3.67 -8.44
CA GLN A 99 -4.31 -4.06 -7.86
C GLN A 99 -4.14 -4.73 -6.50
N ALA A 100 -3.17 -5.63 -6.35
CA ALA A 100 -2.88 -6.27 -5.07
C ALA A 100 -2.43 -5.25 -4.02
N LEU A 101 -1.57 -4.30 -4.40
CA LEU A 101 -1.10 -3.24 -3.51
C LEU A 101 -2.26 -2.32 -3.08
N VAL A 102 -3.15 -1.95 -4.00
CA VAL A 102 -4.33 -1.13 -3.70
C VAL A 102 -5.30 -1.87 -2.79
N ARG A 103 -5.51 -3.18 -2.99
CA ARG A 103 -6.32 -4.01 -2.09
C ARG A 103 -5.74 -4.02 -0.69
N LEU A 104 -4.44 -4.28 -0.55
CA LEU A 104 -3.78 -4.26 0.76
C LEU A 104 -3.88 -2.88 1.43
N LEU A 105 -3.69 -1.80 0.66
CA LEU A 105 -3.82 -0.47 1.22
C LEU A 105 -5.24 -0.18 1.71
N ARG A 106 -6.26 -0.68 1.01
CA ARG A 106 -7.66 -0.50 1.41
C ARG A 106 -8.04 -1.39 2.58
N ASP A 107 -7.66 -2.66 2.54
CA ASP A 107 -8.13 -3.66 3.49
C ASP A 107 -7.40 -3.53 4.84
N GLU A 108 -6.12 -3.16 4.85
CA GLU A 108 -5.34 -3.01 6.08
C GLU A 108 -5.15 -1.55 6.52
N ILE A 109 -4.91 -0.61 5.59
CA ILE A 109 -4.53 0.77 6.00
C ILE A 109 -5.73 1.67 6.21
N GLN A 110 -6.84 1.48 5.48
CA GLN A 110 -8.06 2.26 5.72
C GLN A 110 -8.60 2.06 7.16
N PRO A 111 -8.70 0.84 7.71
CA PRO A 111 -9.09 0.65 9.11
C PRO A 111 -8.14 1.29 10.11
N MET A 112 -6.83 1.32 9.83
CA MET A 112 -5.87 2.00 10.70
C MET A 112 -6.12 3.51 10.76
N LEU A 113 -6.46 4.15 9.64
CA LEU A 113 -6.82 5.56 9.61
C LEU A 113 -8.09 5.85 10.41
N GLU A 114 -9.08 4.96 10.33
CA GLU A 114 -10.31 5.03 11.15
C GLU A 114 -9.98 4.94 12.65
N ALA A 115 -9.14 3.97 13.04
CA ALA A 115 -8.71 3.80 14.43
C ALA A 115 -7.90 5.00 14.95
N VAL A 116 -7.09 5.63 14.08
CA VAL A 116 -6.37 6.88 14.41
C VAL A 116 -7.36 8.03 14.62
N ASN A 117 -8.38 8.16 13.78
CA ASN A 117 -9.41 9.18 13.96
C ASN A 117 -10.17 9.01 15.29
N GLU A 118 -10.53 7.78 15.64
CA GLU A 118 -11.17 7.47 16.93
C GLU A 118 -10.23 7.75 18.11
N THR A 119 -8.95 7.40 17.98
CA THR A 119 -7.93 7.70 18.98
C THR A 119 -7.80 9.21 19.17
N LEU A 120 -7.75 9.99 18.09
CA LEU A 120 -7.70 11.45 18.16
C LEU A 120 -8.96 12.03 18.80
N ALA A 121 -10.14 11.50 18.50
CA ALA A 121 -11.40 11.90 19.14
C ALA A 121 -11.36 11.64 20.65
N THR A 122 -10.93 10.44 21.06
CA THR A 122 -10.79 10.03 22.46
C THR A 122 -9.75 10.86 23.20
N VAL A 123 -8.57 11.09 22.61
CA VAL A 123 -7.50 11.91 23.20
C VAL A 123 -7.94 13.37 23.36
N ARG A 124 -8.62 13.94 22.35
CA ARG A 124 -9.20 15.28 22.46
C ARG A 124 -10.29 15.33 23.53
N GLY A 125 -11.12 14.31 23.62
CA GLY A 125 -12.15 14.16 24.66
C GLY A 125 -11.54 14.12 26.06
N THR A 126 -10.51 13.30 26.24
CA THR A 126 -9.75 13.16 27.50
C THR A 126 -9.09 14.48 27.88
N THR A 127 -8.40 15.12 26.95
CA THR A 127 -7.77 16.42 27.17
C THR A 127 -8.80 17.48 27.57
N ARG A 128 -9.97 17.53 26.92
CA ARG A 128 -11.06 18.45 27.30
C ARG A 128 -11.66 18.14 28.66
N PHE A 129 -11.82 16.85 29.00
CA PHE A 129 -12.33 16.43 30.31
C PHE A 129 -11.36 16.84 31.42
N VAL A 130 -10.08 16.49 31.28
CA VAL A 130 -9.04 16.84 32.24
C VAL A 130 -8.88 18.37 32.34
N SER A 131 -8.91 19.07 31.20
CA SER A 131 -8.84 20.53 31.18
C SER A 131 -9.97 21.19 31.97
N ARG A 132 -11.22 20.79 31.73
CA ARG A 132 -12.40 21.42 32.37
C ARG A 132 -12.61 21.00 33.81
N ASN A 133 -12.38 19.72 34.12
CA ASN A 133 -12.76 19.15 35.42
C ASN A 133 -11.61 19.08 36.42
N VAL A 134 -10.36 19.14 35.97
CA VAL A 134 -9.19 19.02 36.85
C VAL A 134 -8.31 20.26 36.77
N VAL A 135 -7.83 20.61 35.57
CA VAL A 135 -6.84 21.68 35.39
C VAL A 135 -7.44 23.06 35.67
N SER A 136 -8.60 23.40 35.08
CA SER A 136 -9.21 24.72 35.25
C SER A 136 -9.57 25.02 36.73
N PRO A 137 -10.21 24.09 37.47
CA PRO A 137 -10.49 24.30 38.90
C PRO A 137 -9.20 24.48 39.72
N THR A 138 -8.17 23.67 39.48
CA THR A 138 -6.90 23.77 40.22
C THR A 138 -6.19 25.09 39.97
N ILE A 139 -6.13 25.56 38.71
CA ILE A 139 -5.53 26.85 38.38
C ILE A 139 -6.31 28.00 39.04
N ARG A 140 -7.64 27.96 39.01
CA ARG A 140 -8.48 28.99 39.66
C ARG A 140 -8.25 29.02 41.18
N ALA A 141 -8.18 27.85 41.82
CA ALA A 141 -7.91 27.74 43.25
C ALA A 141 -6.51 28.27 43.62
N ALA A 142 -5.49 27.87 42.86
CA ALA A 142 -4.12 28.36 43.05
C ALA A 142 -4.01 29.87 42.82
N GLY A 143 -4.68 30.39 41.78
CA GLY A 143 -4.73 31.83 41.47
C GLY A 143 -5.39 32.65 42.56
N PHE A 144 -6.50 32.16 43.13
CA PHE A 144 -7.16 32.80 44.27
C PHE A 144 -6.23 32.85 45.49
N MET A 145 -5.63 31.72 45.88
CA MET A 145 -4.68 31.67 47.01
C MET A 145 -3.46 32.58 46.79
N ALA A 146 -2.91 32.62 45.59
CA ALA A 146 -1.80 33.51 45.25
C ALA A 146 -2.20 35.00 45.35
N GLY A 147 -3.40 35.35 44.88
CA GLY A 147 -3.96 36.70 45.01
C GLY A 147 -4.13 37.11 46.46
N LEU A 148 -4.72 36.24 47.30
CA LEU A 148 -4.87 36.49 48.74
C LEU A 148 -3.52 36.71 49.43
N ARG A 149 -2.53 35.86 49.13
CA ARG A 149 -1.18 35.98 49.69
C ARG A 149 -0.50 37.29 49.29
N ARG A 150 -0.71 37.75 48.05
CA ARG A 150 -0.18 39.02 47.54
C ARG A 150 -0.75 40.20 48.33
N VAL A 151 -2.07 40.26 48.46
CA VAL A 151 -2.76 41.33 49.22
C VAL A 151 -2.31 41.35 50.67
N ALA A 152 -2.26 40.19 51.34
CA ALA A 152 -1.78 40.09 52.72
C ALA A 152 -0.34 40.60 52.87
N LYS A 153 0.54 40.28 51.90
CA LYS A 153 1.92 40.77 51.89
C LYS A 153 1.98 42.30 51.74
N GLU A 154 1.24 42.88 50.79
CA GLU A 154 1.21 44.34 50.60
C GLU A 154 0.68 45.07 51.84
N ILE A 155 -0.35 44.53 52.53
CA ILE A 155 -0.85 45.11 53.79
C ILE A 155 0.22 45.08 54.89
N VAL A 156 0.95 43.97 55.02
CA VAL A 156 2.03 43.84 56.01
C VAL A 156 3.21 44.77 55.69
N ASP A 157 3.56 44.93 54.41
CA ASP A 157 4.62 45.84 53.99
C ASP A 157 4.24 47.32 54.13
N LEU A 158 2.97 47.70 53.92
CA LEU A 158 2.47 49.06 54.20
C LEU A 158 2.55 49.41 55.69
N GLY A 159 2.38 48.43 56.58
CA GLY A 159 2.50 48.59 58.02
C GLY A 159 3.94 48.75 58.52
N ARG A 160 4.97 48.62 57.66
CA ARG A 160 6.36 48.85 58.04
C ARG A 160 6.66 50.36 57.97
N PRO A 161 6.85 51.05 59.10
CA PRO A 161 7.25 52.45 59.07
C PRO A 161 8.63 52.54 58.40
N ALA A 162 8.69 53.29 57.30
CA ALA A 162 9.94 53.67 56.68
C ALA A 162 10.75 54.46 57.70
N ARG A 163 11.70 53.78 58.37
CA ARG A 163 12.77 54.42 59.11
C ARG A 163 13.64 55.16 58.10
N ARG A 164 13.20 56.37 57.76
CA ARG A 164 14.01 57.40 57.12
C ARG A 164 15.09 57.75 58.14
N GLY A 165 16.26 57.14 57.96
CA GLY A 165 17.49 57.70 58.49
C GLY A 165 17.67 59.05 57.82
N VAL A 166 17.27 60.09 58.54
CA VAL A 166 17.69 61.45 58.29
C VAL A 166 19.16 61.53 58.65
N ASP A 167 19.89 62.22 57.79
CA ASP A 167 21.30 62.52 57.82
C ASP A 167 21.83 62.92 59.21
N GLU A 168 23.02 62.42 59.55
CA GLU A 168 24.03 63.17 60.29
C GLU A 168 25.42 62.87 59.70
N GLY A 169 26.09 63.92 59.19
CA GLY A 169 27.56 63.96 58.99
C GLY A 169 28.04 64.03 57.55
#